data_AF-A0A1Q5QBW4-F1
#
_entry.id   AF-A0A1Q5QBW4-F1
#
_cell.length_a   1.000
_cell.length_b   1.000
_cell.length_c   1.000
_cell.angle_alpha   90.00
_cell.angle_beta   90.00
_cell.angle_gamma   90.00
#
_symmetry.space_group_name_H-M   'P 1'
#
loop_
_entity.id
_entity.type
_entity.pdbx_description
1 polymer ?
#
loop_
_entity_poly.entity_id
_entity_poly.type
_entity_poly.pdbx_seq_one_letter_code
_entity_poly.pdbx_strand_id
1 'polypeptide(L)'
;MSAYSPPGEEHVAFMQWAIDQAVKVNGVEPARIPGRGLGMIATKDIQEDEIMVEVPLSAMLSIDSIPATFVNLFNGKISLQGLLAAFFTHGDPNILKKFDLWKATWPNMEDLEEGLPILWSKELGGLDLKHNSPNETAIADDLSTSITLPPSASGLWNTFRRKSLVEDYQTKHQNLLIRQEKRLRDAWHDVLAVFPDTNWETFAYYWLIINTRSFYYLMPGQERPEDTNEAMALVPFADYFNHIDNAECDVNFDGQTYTFRATKVYSQSQSLLLFYLYELIPVPPVEKGEEVYMSYGPHPNDFLFIECILAILPSPSASNADKIIKKDGFFLEENESDALYLDDIIFKDFTAAEKEELIFERYYGYVLRIYSHASVSKKL
;
A
#
# COMPACT_ATOMS: atom_id res chain seq x y z
N MET A 1 -1.71 -15.56 27.52
CA MET A 1 -1.22 -14.17 27.46
C MET A 1 -1.86 -13.55 26.23
N SER A 2 -2.33 -12.30 26.30
CA SER A 2 -2.81 -11.58 25.11
C SER A 2 -1.74 -11.66 24.03
N ALA A 3 -2.11 -12.06 22.80
CA ALA A 3 -1.18 -12.12 21.67
C ALA A 3 -0.68 -10.73 21.23
N TYR A 4 -1.36 -9.68 21.68
CA TYR A 4 -1.09 -8.28 21.31
C TYR A 4 -0.88 -7.39 22.54
N SER A 5 -0.22 -6.26 22.32
CA SER A 5 -0.08 -5.19 23.30
C SER A 5 -0.79 -3.90 22.86
N PRO A 6 -1.09 -2.97 23.79
CA PRO A 6 -1.74 -1.70 23.46
C PRO A 6 -0.96 -0.90 22.39
N PRO A 7 -1.65 -0.08 21.57
CA PRO A 7 -1.03 0.63 20.46
C PRO A 7 -0.08 1.76 20.90
N GLY A 8 -0.30 2.37 22.07
CA GLY A 8 0.52 3.48 22.57
C GLY A 8 -0.36 4.68 22.97
N GLU A 9 0.18 5.62 23.75
CA GLU A 9 -0.59 6.76 24.25
C GLU A 9 -0.99 7.72 23.12
N GLU A 10 -0.10 7.96 22.16
CA GLU A 10 -0.36 8.75 20.96
C GLU A 10 -1.52 8.16 20.12
N HIS A 11 -1.55 6.84 19.97
CA HIS A 11 -2.61 6.13 19.27
C HIS A 11 -3.94 6.25 20.02
N VAL A 12 -3.93 6.10 21.35
CA VAL A 12 -5.15 6.26 22.16
C VAL A 12 -5.74 7.66 22.03
N ALA A 13 -4.90 8.70 22.07
CA ALA A 13 -5.33 10.08 21.86
C ALA A 13 -5.90 10.30 20.45
N PHE A 14 -5.28 9.71 19.42
CA PHE A 14 -5.78 9.76 18.05
C PHE A 14 -7.13 9.05 17.88
N MET A 15 -7.33 7.87 18.48
CA MET A 15 -8.62 7.17 18.40
C MET A 15 -9.76 8.01 18.95
N GLN A 16 -9.53 8.70 20.08
CA GLN A 16 -10.52 9.61 20.64
C GLN A 16 -10.81 10.78 19.70
N TRP A 17 -9.76 11.37 19.11
CA TRP A 17 -9.93 12.42 18.09
C TRP A 17 -10.72 11.92 16.87
N ALA A 18 -10.46 10.70 16.39
CA ALA A 18 -11.17 10.14 15.25
C ALA A 18 -12.67 10.02 15.54
N ILE A 19 -13.04 9.53 16.73
CA ILE A 19 -14.44 9.49 17.19
C ILE A 19 -15.05 10.90 17.23
N ASP A 20 -14.30 11.90 17.72
CA ASP A 20 -14.75 13.30 17.73
C ASP A 20 -14.92 13.88 16.32
N GLN A 21 -14.21 13.34 15.31
CA GLN A 21 -14.42 13.64 13.88
C GLN A 21 -15.53 12.80 13.23
N ALA A 22 -16.37 12.14 14.04
CA ALA A 22 -17.46 11.27 13.62
C ALA A 22 -17.03 9.99 12.88
N VAL A 23 -15.78 9.55 13.04
CA VAL A 23 -15.37 8.18 12.67
C VAL A 23 -16.11 7.21 13.58
N LYS A 24 -16.79 6.23 12.98
CA LYS A 24 -17.44 5.16 13.74
C LYS A 24 -16.57 3.92 13.69
N VAL A 25 -16.39 3.30 14.84
CA VAL A 25 -15.60 2.10 15.03
C VAL A 25 -16.45 1.08 15.76
N ASN A 26 -16.53 -0.13 15.24
CA ASN A 26 -17.37 -1.18 15.77
C ASN A 26 -16.62 -2.51 15.75
N GLY A 27 -16.40 -3.08 16.92
CA GLY A 27 -15.82 -4.42 17.07
C GLY A 27 -14.35 -4.54 16.70
N VAL A 28 -13.64 -3.44 16.42
CA VAL A 28 -12.21 -3.43 16.10
C VAL A 28 -11.43 -2.38 16.89
N GLU A 29 -10.15 -2.63 17.13
CA GLU A 29 -9.22 -1.64 17.71
C GLU A 29 -7.79 -1.83 17.19
N PRO A 30 -6.98 -0.74 17.06
CA PRO A 30 -5.56 -0.85 16.78
C PRO A 30 -4.80 -1.51 17.94
N ALA A 31 -3.89 -2.43 17.62
CA ALA A 31 -3.01 -3.07 18.59
C ALA A 31 -1.61 -3.29 18.01
N ARG A 32 -0.63 -3.45 18.90
CA ARG A 32 0.74 -3.84 18.53
C ARG A 32 0.84 -5.35 18.40
N ILE A 33 1.31 -5.77 17.24
CA ILE A 33 1.44 -7.16 16.82
C ILE A 33 2.92 -7.53 16.81
N PRO A 34 3.35 -8.54 17.60
CA PRO A 34 4.76 -8.90 17.71
C PRO A 34 5.39 -9.22 16.34
N GLY A 35 6.38 -8.42 15.94
CA GLY A 35 7.10 -8.56 14.67
C GLY A 35 6.39 -7.97 13.44
N ARG A 36 5.18 -7.43 13.60
CA ARG A 36 4.36 -6.82 12.54
C ARG A 36 3.78 -5.46 12.93
N GLY A 37 4.44 -4.78 13.89
CA GLY A 37 4.14 -3.40 14.25
C GLY A 37 2.70 -3.18 14.68
N LEU A 38 1.98 -2.28 14.01
CA LEU A 38 0.58 -1.97 14.30
C LEU A 38 -0.33 -2.72 13.33
N GLY A 39 -1.48 -3.16 13.83
CA GLY A 39 -2.54 -3.74 13.03
C GLY A 39 -3.89 -3.54 13.69
N MET A 40 -4.96 -3.89 12.99
CA MET A 40 -6.33 -3.84 13.51
C MET A 40 -6.73 -5.20 14.08
N ILE A 41 -7.25 -5.27 15.31
CA ILE A 41 -7.71 -6.52 15.92
C ILE A 41 -9.20 -6.49 16.25
N ALA A 42 -9.85 -7.64 16.19
CA ALA A 42 -11.24 -7.80 16.59
C ALA A 42 -11.39 -7.78 18.13
N THR A 43 -12.26 -6.92 18.65
CA THR A 43 -12.55 -6.81 20.10
C THR A 43 -13.74 -7.66 20.55
N LYS A 44 -14.51 -8.14 19.58
CA LYS A 44 -15.64 -9.06 19.69
C LYS A 44 -15.70 -9.90 18.41
N ASP A 45 -16.54 -10.92 18.40
CA ASP A 45 -16.81 -11.66 17.16
C ASP A 45 -17.50 -10.74 16.14
N ILE A 46 -16.98 -10.70 14.92
CA ILE A 46 -17.48 -9.85 13.83
C ILE A 46 -18.18 -10.74 12.81
N GLN A 47 -19.45 -10.45 12.56
CA GLN A 47 -20.26 -11.23 11.61
C GLN A 47 -20.04 -10.74 10.17
N GLU A 48 -20.37 -11.60 9.20
CA GLU A 48 -20.47 -11.18 7.79
C GLU A 48 -21.41 -9.97 7.65
N ASP A 49 -21.07 -9.07 6.73
CA ASP A 49 -21.73 -7.79 6.46
C ASP A 49 -21.69 -6.76 7.61
N GLU A 50 -21.04 -7.08 8.73
CA GLU A 50 -20.89 -6.13 9.81
C GLU A 50 -19.92 -5.00 9.41
N ILE A 51 -20.36 -3.76 9.60
CA ILE A 51 -19.51 -2.58 9.37
C ILE A 51 -18.58 -2.41 10.56
N MET A 52 -17.28 -2.38 10.28
CA MET A 52 -16.21 -2.28 11.27
C MET A 52 -15.76 -0.83 11.46
N VAL A 53 -15.56 -0.10 10.35
CA VAL A 53 -15.12 1.29 10.38
C VAL A 53 -15.90 2.10 9.33
N GLU A 54 -16.36 3.28 9.72
CA GLU A 54 -16.89 4.30 8.80
C GLU A 54 -16.15 5.62 9.02
N VAL A 55 -15.51 6.13 7.97
CA VAL A 55 -14.77 7.40 7.99
C VAL A 55 -15.50 8.43 7.13
N PRO A 56 -16.03 9.52 7.71
CA PRO A 56 -16.72 10.54 6.92
C PRO A 56 -15.73 11.33 6.07
N LEU A 57 -16.18 11.79 4.90
CA LEU A 57 -15.38 12.62 3.97
C LEU A 57 -14.79 13.86 4.66
N SER A 58 -15.48 14.43 5.64
CA SER A 58 -15.00 15.59 6.41
C SER A 58 -13.74 15.32 7.26
N ALA A 59 -13.49 14.06 7.62
CA ALA A 59 -12.32 13.65 8.39
C ALA A 59 -11.11 13.33 7.48
N MET A 60 -11.36 12.95 6.23
CA MET A 60 -10.35 12.58 5.25
C MET A 60 -9.50 13.78 4.80
N LEU A 61 -8.31 13.48 4.27
CA LEU A 61 -7.56 14.42 3.45
C LEU A 61 -7.56 13.95 1.99
N SER A 62 -8.33 14.63 1.15
CA SER A 62 -8.36 14.48 -0.31
C SER A 62 -8.10 15.81 -1.01
N ILE A 63 -8.04 15.79 -2.35
CA ILE A 63 -7.98 17.02 -3.17
C ILE A 63 -9.09 18.01 -2.80
N ASP A 64 -10.29 17.53 -2.49
CA ASP A 64 -11.48 18.34 -2.17
C ASP A 64 -11.39 19.03 -0.81
N SER A 65 -10.54 18.50 0.08
CA SER A 65 -10.32 19.06 1.42
C SER A 65 -9.27 20.18 1.45
N ILE A 66 -8.46 20.32 0.39
CA ILE A 66 -7.42 21.33 0.29
C ILE A 66 -8.04 22.66 -0.19
N PRO A 67 -7.71 23.80 0.46
CA PRO A 67 -8.17 25.10 -0.01
C PRO A 67 -7.79 25.35 -1.47
N ALA A 68 -8.75 25.73 -2.32
CA ALA A 68 -8.50 26.05 -3.72
C ALA A 68 -7.41 27.12 -3.91
N THR A 69 -7.27 28.05 -2.95
CA THR A 69 -6.19 29.05 -2.92
C THR A 69 -4.80 28.41 -2.86
N PHE A 70 -4.66 27.28 -2.16
CA PHE A 70 -3.41 26.52 -2.09
C PHE A 70 -3.18 25.72 -3.38
N VAL A 71 -4.19 25.01 -3.87
CA VAL A 71 -4.12 24.24 -5.12
C VAL A 71 -3.69 25.12 -6.30
N ASN A 72 -4.27 26.33 -6.39
CA ASN A 72 -4.00 27.27 -7.48
C ASN A 72 -2.57 27.79 -7.51
N LEU A 73 -1.78 27.67 -6.44
CA LEU A 73 -0.36 28.07 -6.45
C LEU A 73 0.46 27.30 -7.50
N PHE A 74 0.07 26.05 -7.77
CA PHE A 74 0.79 25.15 -8.67
C PHE A 74 0.34 25.24 -10.14
N ASN A 75 -0.76 25.96 -10.43
CA ASN A 75 -1.32 26.10 -11.77
C ASN A 75 -1.51 24.77 -12.52
N GLY A 76 -1.87 23.69 -11.80
CA GLY A 76 -2.09 22.36 -12.36
C GLY A 76 -0.83 21.60 -12.80
N LYS A 77 0.36 22.05 -12.40
CA LYS A 77 1.64 21.42 -12.80
C LYS A 77 2.13 20.33 -11.87
N ILE A 78 1.52 20.15 -10.72
CA ILE A 78 1.94 19.20 -9.68
C ILE A 78 1.06 17.95 -9.69
N SER A 79 1.65 16.79 -9.39
CA SER A 79 0.88 15.55 -9.14
C SER A 79 0.05 15.66 -7.85
N LEU A 80 -1.02 14.87 -7.75
CA LEU A 80 -1.83 14.82 -6.52
C LEU A 80 -0.99 14.45 -5.29
N GLN A 81 -0.12 13.45 -5.40
CA GLN A 81 0.82 13.08 -4.33
C GLN A 81 1.70 14.25 -3.90
N GLY A 82 2.28 14.96 -4.86
CA GLY A 82 3.11 16.14 -4.60
C GLY A 82 2.33 17.26 -3.93
N LEU A 83 1.08 17.50 -4.36
CA LEU A 83 0.20 18.51 -3.81
C LEU A 83 -0.16 18.23 -2.35
N LEU A 84 -0.55 17.00 -2.03
CA LEU A 84 -0.86 16.58 -0.65
C LEU A 84 0.38 16.75 0.25
N ALA A 85 1.57 16.38 -0.24
CA ALA A 85 2.82 16.50 0.52
C ALA A 85 3.21 17.97 0.73
N ALA A 86 3.07 18.79 -0.30
CA ALA A 86 3.27 20.23 -0.23
C ALA A 86 2.30 20.87 0.77
N PHE A 87 1.05 20.42 0.82
CA PHE A 87 0.04 20.92 1.75
C PHE A 87 0.40 20.63 3.21
N PHE A 88 0.91 19.43 3.53
CA PHE A 88 1.43 19.18 4.88
C PHE A 88 2.68 19.99 5.21
N THR A 89 3.49 20.31 4.21
CA THR A 89 4.74 21.06 4.40
C THR A 89 4.50 22.57 4.59
N HIS A 90 3.59 23.16 3.81
CA HIS A 90 3.42 24.62 3.69
C HIS A 90 1.99 25.12 3.89
N GLY A 91 1.02 24.23 4.15
CA GLY A 91 -0.37 24.59 4.37
C GLY A 91 -0.56 25.49 5.60
N ASP A 92 -1.71 26.15 5.68
CA ASP A 92 -2.06 27.00 6.82
C ASP A 92 -1.98 26.18 8.13
N PRO A 93 -1.12 26.57 9.10
CA PRO A 93 -0.99 25.85 10.36
C PRO A 93 -2.30 25.67 11.12
N ASN A 94 -3.26 26.61 10.99
CA ASN A 94 -4.55 26.50 11.64
C ASN A 94 -5.41 25.37 11.04
N ILE A 95 -5.29 25.15 9.72
CA ILE A 95 -5.97 24.05 9.04
C ILE A 95 -5.27 22.73 9.37
N LEU A 96 -3.93 22.72 9.32
CA LEU A 96 -3.12 21.52 9.57
C LEU A 96 -3.19 21.03 11.02
N LYS A 97 -3.41 21.93 11.99
CA LYS A 97 -3.53 21.59 13.41
C LYS A 97 -4.57 20.51 13.69
N LYS A 98 -5.62 20.43 12.87
CA LYS A 98 -6.65 19.39 13.02
C LYS A 98 -6.08 17.98 12.89
N PHE A 99 -4.98 17.81 12.15
CA PHE A 99 -4.35 16.51 11.89
C PHE A 99 -3.21 16.19 12.86
N ASP A 100 -2.88 17.03 13.84
CA ASP A 100 -1.69 16.85 14.68
C ASP A 100 -1.69 15.51 15.46
N LEU A 101 -2.84 15.11 15.99
CA LEU A 101 -2.97 13.83 16.71
C LEU A 101 -2.80 12.63 15.75
N TRP A 102 -3.27 12.75 14.50
CA TRP A 102 -3.07 11.71 13.50
C TRP A 102 -1.62 11.63 13.01
N LYS A 103 -0.98 12.78 12.75
CA LYS A 103 0.44 12.83 12.37
C LYS A 103 1.33 12.21 13.45
N ALA A 104 0.96 12.36 14.73
CA ALA A 104 1.68 11.75 15.84
C ALA A 104 1.65 10.21 15.84
N THR A 105 0.73 9.57 15.10
CA THR A 105 0.65 8.11 14.98
C THR A 105 1.31 7.56 13.72
N TRP A 106 1.84 8.42 12.85
CA TRP A 106 2.52 7.99 11.63
C TRP A 106 3.91 7.40 11.94
N PRO A 107 4.43 6.52 11.07
CA PRO A 107 5.80 6.07 11.17
C PRO A 107 6.76 7.25 11.22
N ASN A 108 7.81 7.09 12.01
CA ASN A 108 8.93 8.03 12.01
C ASN A 108 9.88 7.71 10.83
N MET A 109 10.91 8.54 10.63
CA MET A 109 11.85 8.34 9.51
C MET A 109 12.66 7.03 9.63
N GLU A 110 12.98 6.58 10.85
CA GLU A 110 13.69 5.30 11.05
C GLU A 110 12.83 4.12 10.61
N ASP A 111 11.53 4.15 10.95
CA ASP A 111 10.57 3.13 10.49
C ASP A 111 10.53 3.09 8.95
N LEU A 112 10.48 4.26 8.29
CA LEU A 112 10.48 4.37 6.84
C LEU A 112 11.80 3.85 6.23
N GLU A 113 12.95 4.17 6.84
CA GLU A 113 14.27 3.72 6.39
C GLU A 113 14.42 2.19 6.48
N GLU A 114 13.86 1.55 7.51
CA GLU A 114 13.89 0.10 7.63
C GLU A 114 13.01 -0.60 6.59
N GLY A 115 11.92 0.05 6.16
CA GLY A 115 10.88 -0.56 5.35
C GLY A 115 10.89 -0.22 3.85
N LEU A 116 11.39 0.94 3.45
CA LEU A 116 11.26 1.42 2.06
C LEU A 116 12.59 1.35 1.31
N PRO A 117 12.70 0.53 0.24
CA PRO A 117 13.93 0.41 -0.54
C PRO A 117 14.47 1.73 -1.11
N ILE A 118 13.61 2.72 -1.36
CA ILE A 118 14.01 4.06 -1.81
C ILE A 118 14.93 4.80 -0.81
N LEU A 119 14.82 4.45 0.48
CA LEU A 119 15.63 5.01 1.56
C LEU A 119 16.84 4.15 1.92
N TRP A 120 16.95 2.94 1.35
CA TRP A 120 18.09 2.06 1.64
C TRP A 120 19.37 2.60 1.00
N SER A 121 20.51 2.18 1.55
CA SER A 121 21.82 2.51 0.99
C SER A 121 22.00 1.86 -0.39
N LYS A 122 22.92 2.40 -1.20
CA LYS A 122 23.23 1.85 -2.54
C LYS A 122 23.75 0.41 -2.47
N GLU A 123 24.43 0.02 -1.40
CA GLU A 123 24.90 -1.36 -1.18
C GLU A 123 23.75 -2.34 -0.97
N LEU A 124 22.60 -1.87 -0.49
CA LEU A 124 21.36 -2.64 -0.37
C LEU A 124 20.45 -2.49 -1.59
N GLY A 125 20.95 -1.88 -2.68
CA GLY A 125 20.21 -1.64 -3.92
C GLY A 125 19.24 -0.45 -3.84
N GLY A 126 19.23 0.28 -2.74
CA GLY A 126 18.45 1.51 -2.58
C GLY A 126 19.10 2.73 -3.21
N LEU A 127 18.50 3.90 -2.98
CA LEU A 127 18.90 5.16 -3.61
C LEU A 127 19.56 6.16 -2.67
N ASP A 128 19.70 5.82 -1.38
CA ASP A 128 20.35 6.63 -0.35
C ASP A 128 19.91 8.12 -0.38
N LEU A 129 18.59 8.34 -0.42
CA LEU A 129 18.00 9.67 -0.55
C LEU A 129 18.29 10.62 0.62
N LYS A 130 18.80 10.09 1.73
CA LYS A 130 19.22 10.87 2.91
C LYS A 130 20.55 11.59 2.67
N HIS A 131 21.45 10.97 1.91
CA HIS A 131 22.79 11.48 1.68
C HIS A 131 22.98 12.06 0.28
N ASN A 132 22.17 11.67 -0.69
CA ASN A 132 22.22 12.24 -2.03
C ASN A 132 21.44 13.56 -2.10
N SER A 133 22.03 14.56 -2.74
CA SER A 133 21.37 15.85 -2.95
C SER A 133 20.14 15.67 -3.83
N PRO A 134 19.01 16.34 -3.53
CA PRO A 134 17.82 16.25 -4.38
C PRO A 134 18.05 16.80 -5.80
N ASN A 135 19.12 17.58 -5.99
CA ASN A 135 19.52 18.16 -7.27
C ASN A 135 20.54 17.30 -8.04
N GLU A 136 21.01 16.17 -7.50
CA GLU A 136 21.83 15.23 -8.26
C GLU A 136 20.96 14.47 -9.27
N THR A 137 21.33 14.54 -10.54
CA THR A 137 20.75 13.72 -11.61
C THR A 137 20.89 12.25 -11.26
N ALA A 138 19.79 11.49 -11.34
CA ALA A 138 19.76 10.05 -11.15
C ALA A 138 20.92 9.39 -11.93
N ILE A 139 21.94 8.93 -11.22
CA ILE A 139 23.07 8.23 -11.82
C ILE A 139 22.60 6.81 -12.13
N ALA A 140 21.99 6.64 -13.30
CA ALA A 140 21.59 5.34 -13.84
C ALA A 140 22.79 4.35 -13.99
N ASP A 141 24.03 4.84 -13.91
CA ASP A 141 25.25 4.08 -14.21
C ASP A 141 25.91 3.39 -12.99
N ASP A 142 25.49 3.66 -11.74
CA ASP A 142 26.24 3.18 -10.55
C ASP A 142 25.57 2.03 -9.76
N LEU A 143 24.36 1.60 -10.15
CA LEU A 143 23.68 0.41 -9.58
C LEU A 143 24.38 -0.93 -9.90
N SER A 144 25.57 -0.89 -10.51
CA SER A 144 26.26 -2.07 -11.06
C SER A 144 26.97 -2.96 -10.04
N THR A 145 27.03 -2.58 -8.76
CA THR A 145 27.92 -3.25 -7.80
C THR A 145 27.25 -4.03 -6.67
N SER A 146 25.95 -3.86 -6.40
CA SER A 146 25.23 -4.68 -5.43
C SER A 146 23.76 -4.84 -5.82
N ILE A 147 23.41 -5.96 -6.44
CA ILE A 147 22.04 -6.21 -6.87
C ILE A 147 21.39 -7.16 -5.86
N THR A 148 20.83 -6.57 -4.82
CA THR A 148 20.03 -7.24 -3.78
C THR A 148 18.54 -7.19 -4.07
N LEU A 149 18.09 -6.25 -4.92
CA LEU A 149 16.67 -6.10 -5.27
C LEU A 149 16.27 -6.95 -6.50
N PRO A 150 15.02 -7.45 -6.55
CA PRO A 150 14.51 -8.18 -7.72
C PRO A 150 14.58 -7.37 -9.03
N PRO A 151 14.60 -8.03 -10.21
CA PRO A 151 14.62 -7.35 -11.52
C PRO A 151 13.43 -6.42 -11.77
N SER A 152 12.24 -6.74 -11.25
CA SER A 152 11.05 -5.89 -11.28
C SER A 152 11.26 -4.57 -10.52
N ALA A 153 11.90 -4.64 -9.35
CA ALA A 153 12.23 -3.48 -8.55
C ALA A 153 13.35 -2.63 -9.18
N SER A 154 14.48 -3.27 -9.51
CA SER A 154 15.71 -2.58 -9.95
C SER A 154 15.75 -2.27 -11.46
N GLY A 155 15.00 -3.01 -12.28
CA GLY A 155 15.13 -2.98 -13.74
C GLY A 155 16.31 -3.79 -14.30
N LEU A 156 17.17 -4.34 -13.45
CA LEU A 156 18.40 -5.01 -13.84
C LEU A 156 18.20 -6.52 -13.95
N TRP A 157 18.63 -7.08 -15.09
CA TRP A 157 18.55 -8.50 -15.38
C TRP A 157 19.96 -9.11 -15.35
N ASN A 158 20.27 -9.87 -14.30
CA ASN A 158 21.65 -10.31 -14.03
C ASN A 158 22.00 -11.64 -14.70
N THR A 159 21.00 -12.37 -15.18
CA THR A 159 21.15 -13.76 -15.64
C THR A 159 21.05 -13.92 -17.16
N PHE A 160 20.47 -12.95 -17.88
CA PHE A 160 20.27 -13.06 -19.32
C PHE A 160 20.59 -11.75 -20.04
N ARG A 161 21.36 -11.82 -21.13
CA ARG A 161 21.48 -10.70 -22.06
C ARG A 161 20.15 -10.48 -22.76
N ARG A 162 19.51 -9.34 -22.50
CA ARG A 162 18.31 -8.91 -23.24
C ARG A 162 18.66 -8.81 -24.72
N LYS A 163 17.95 -9.56 -25.58
CA LYS A 163 17.89 -9.23 -27.01
C LYS A 163 17.01 -8.00 -27.15
N SER A 164 17.43 -7.04 -27.97
CA SER A 164 16.55 -5.94 -28.37
C SER A 164 15.28 -6.56 -28.94
N LEU A 165 14.15 -6.25 -28.33
CA LEU A 165 12.86 -6.60 -28.91
C LEU A 165 12.63 -5.68 -30.11
N VAL A 166 11.84 -6.16 -31.08
CA VAL A 166 11.46 -5.36 -32.26
C VAL A 166 10.55 -4.20 -31.85
N GLU A 167 9.79 -4.37 -30.77
CA GLU A 167 8.99 -3.35 -30.11
C GLU A 167 9.29 -3.35 -28.61
N ASP A 168 9.45 -2.16 -28.04
CA ASP A 168 9.62 -2.02 -26.59
C ASP A 168 8.28 -2.27 -25.89
N TYR A 169 8.24 -3.29 -25.05
CA TYR A 169 7.10 -3.58 -24.20
C TYR A 169 7.18 -2.70 -22.95
N GLN A 170 6.26 -1.73 -22.81
CA GLN A 170 6.11 -0.98 -21.57
C GLN A 170 5.44 -1.87 -20.53
N THR A 171 6.10 -2.08 -19.39
CA THR A 171 5.51 -2.81 -18.26
C THR A 171 5.39 -1.88 -17.08
N LYS A 172 4.21 -1.90 -16.46
CA LYS A 172 3.96 -1.15 -15.21
C LYS A 172 4.68 -1.76 -14.00
N HIS A 173 5.19 -2.99 -14.13
CA HIS A 173 5.77 -3.82 -13.07
C HIS A 173 7.31 -3.95 -13.13
N GLN A 174 7.99 -3.09 -13.90
CA GLN A 174 9.45 -3.05 -13.96
C GLN A 174 9.96 -1.65 -13.63
N ASN A 175 11.21 -1.56 -13.17
CA ASN A 175 11.85 -0.33 -12.74
C ASN A 175 11.05 0.38 -11.63
N LEU A 176 10.39 -0.38 -10.75
CA LEU A 176 9.48 0.18 -9.75
C LEU A 176 10.18 1.23 -8.88
N LEU A 177 11.43 0.96 -8.45
CA LEU A 177 12.18 1.86 -7.59
C LEU A 177 12.51 3.19 -8.29
N ILE A 178 13.01 3.15 -9.53
CA ILE A 178 13.36 4.34 -10.30
C ILE A 178 12.09 5.14 -10.66
N ARG A 179 10.95 4.47 -10.89
CA ARG A 179 9.67 5.15 -11.16
C ARG A 179 9.17 5.87 -9.90
N GLN A 180 9.26 5.24 -8.74
CA GLN A 180 8.93 5.86 -7.46
C GLN A 180 9.82 7.08 -7.18
N GLU A 181 11.14 6.95 -7.38
CA GLU A 181 12.09 8.06 -7.27
C GLU A 181 11.74 9.21 -8.22
N LYS A 182 11.42 8.89 -9.48
CA LYS A 182 11.03 9.89 -10.47
C LYS A 182 9.82 10.69 -9.99
N ARG A 183 8.77 10.03 -9.48
CA ARG A 183 7.56 10.72 -8.96
C ARG A 183 7.91 11.67 -7.80
N LEU A 184 8.75 11.22 -6.86
CA LEU A 184 9.22 12.07 -5.75
C LEU A 184 10.02 13.27 -6.24
N ARG A 185 10.96 13.07 -7.17
CA ARG A 185 11.79 14.16 -7.72
C ARG A 185 10.99 15.15 -8.57
N ASP A 186 10.08 14.67 -9.40
CA ASP A 186 9.19 15.55 -10.18
C ASP A 186 8.37 16.43 -9.23
N ALA A 187 7.72 15.83 -8.22
CA ALA A 187 6.96 16.56 -7.22
C ALA A 187 7.83 17.57 -6.45
N TRP A 188 9.07 17.21 -6.10
CA TRP A 188 10.02 18.11 -5.47
C TRP A 188 10.34 19.34 -6.34
N HIS A 189 10.59 19.14 -7.64
CA HIS A 189 10.83 20.25 -8.56
C HIS A 189 9.64 21.20 -8.65
N ASP A 190 8.43 20.67 -8.71
CA ASP A 190 7.19 21.48 -8.76
C ASP A 190 6.99 22.27 -7.46
N VAL A 191 7.30 21.67 -6.31
CA VAL A 191 7.22 22.35 -5.01
C VAL A 191 8.26 23.44 -4.86
N LEU A 192 9.52 23.19 -5.24
CA LEU A 192 10.55 24.22 -5.19
C LEU A 192 10.26 25.42 -6.09
N ALA A 193 9.56 25.21 -7.22
CA ALA A 193 9.16 26.31 -8.11
C ALA A 193 8.19 27.30 -7.44
N VAL A 194 7.41 26.84 -6.45
CA VAL A 194 6.45 27.66 -5.69
C VAL A 194 7.02 28.10 -4.34
N PHE A 195 7.73 27.20 -3.66
CA PHE A 195 8.30 27.37 -2.33
C PHE A 195 9.82 27.09 -2.35
N PRO A 196 10.66 28.06 -2.74
CA PRO A 196 12.11 27.85 -2.91
C PRO A 196 12.86 27.45 -1.64
N ASP A 197 12.34 27.81 -0.46
CA ASP A 197 12.96 27.54 0.84
C ASP A 197 12.48 26.20 1.46
N THR A 198 11.85 25.32 0.68
CA THR A 198 11.34 24.04 1.18
C THR A 198 12.47 23.18 1.74
N ASN A 199 12.26 22.60 2.93
CA ASN A 199 13.16 21.61 3.49
C ASN A 199 12.91 20.23 2.86
N TRP A 200 13.96 19.64 2.28
CA TRP A 200 13.90 18.33 1.62
C TRP A 200 13.41 17.22 2.54
N GLU A 201 13.98 17.10 3.74
CA GLU A 201 13.65 16.01 4.68
C GLU A 201 12.17 16.03 5.08
N THR A 202 11.65 17.23 5.34
CA THR A 202 10.23 17.43 5.70
C THR A 202 9.30 17.07 4.54
N PHE A 203 9.61 17.55 3.33
CA PHE A 203 8.80 17.26 2.15
C PHE A 203 8.84 15.77 1.78
N ALA A 204 10.03 15.17 1.74
CA ALA A 204 10.22 13.76 1.42
C ALA A 204 9.51 12.87 2.43
N TYR A 205 9.57 13.20 3.73
CA TYR A 205 8.81 12.51 4.76
C TYR A 205 7.31 12.49 4.44
N TYR A 206 6.69 13.65 4.20
CA TYR A 206 5.26 13.71 3.90
C TYR A 206 4.91 13.00 2.59
N TRP A 207 5.75 13.12 1.57
CA TRP A 207 5.56 12.41 0.30
C TRP A 207 5.55 10.90 0.50
N LEU A 208 6.47 10.36 1.31
CA LEU A 208 6.54 8.91 1.61
C LEU A 208 5.33 8.43 2.44
N ILE A 209 4.85 9.24 3.39
CA ILE A 209 3.61 8.95 4.10
C ILE A 209 2.43 8.84 3.12
N ILE A 210 2.31 9.80 2.20
CA ILE A 210 1.24 9.80 1.20
C ILE A 210 1.37 8.60 0.25
N ASN A 211 2.57 8.30 -0.24
CA ASN A 211 2.79 7.17 -1.13
C ASN A 211 2.40 5.83 -0.48
N THR A 212 2.62 5.68 0.82
CA THR A 212 2.45 4.39 1.52
C THR A 212 1.12 4.22 2.24
N ARG A 213 0.36 5.29 2.50
CA ARG A 213 -0.86 5.27 3.33
C ARG A 213 -2.12 5.78 2.66
N SER A 214 -2.04 6.13 1.38
CA SER A 214 -3.21 6.62 0.66
C SER A 214 -4.10 5.47 0.18
N PHE A 215 -5.40 5.74 0.14
CA PHE A 215 -6.44 4.86 -0.34
C PHE A 215 -6.94 5.37 -1.68
N TYR A 216 -7.43 4.46 -2.52
CA TYR A 216 -8.09 4.84 -3.76
C TYR A 216 -9.28 5.75 -3.47
N TYR A 217 -9.35 6.87 -4.18
CA TYR A 217 -10.39 7.87 -3.95
C TYR A 217 -10.78 8.55 -5.24
N LEU A 218 -12.08 8.52 -5.53
CA LEU A 218 -12.76 9.35 -6.51
C LEU A 218 -14.15 9.66 -5.98
N MET A 219 -14.64 10.86 -6.22
CA MET A 219 -16.04 11.18 -5.99
C MET A 219 -16.93 10.38 -6.96
N PRO A 220 -18.11 9.90 -6.50
CA PRO A 220 -19.05 9.20 -7.38
C PRO A 220 -19.34 10.00 -8.65
N GLY A 221 -19.16 9.35 -9.80
CA GLY A 221 -19.36 9.95 -11.12
C GLY A 221 -18.12 10.61 -11.73
N GLN A 222 -16.97 10.66 -11.04
CA GLN A 222 -15.71 11.04 -11.66
C GLN A 222 -15.14 9.91 -12.52
N GLU A 223 -14.52 10.27 -13.64
CA GLU A 223 -13.81 9.32 -14.49
C GLU A 223 -12.50 8.88 -13.83
N ARG A 224 -12.13 7.61 -14.03
CA ARG A 224 -10.86 7.09 -13.56
C ARG A 224 -9.71 7.76 -14.33
N PRO A 225 -8.73 8.38 -13.65
CA PRO A 225 -7.58 8.97 -14.33
C PRO A 225 -6.70 7.89 -14.96
N GLU A 226 -5.93 8.27 -15.97
CA GLU A 226 -4.95 7.39 -16.62
C GLU A 226 -3.85 6.96 -15.63
N ASP A 227 -3.34 7.91 -14.84
CA ASP A 227 -2.47 7.62 -13.70
C ASP A 227 -3.31 7.40 -12.45
N THR A 228 -3.31 6.18 -11.91
CA THR A 228 -4.03 5.87 -10.66
C THR A 228 -3.48 6.62 -9.45
N ASN A 229 -2.26 7.16 -9.53
CA ASN A 229 -1.72 8.02 -8.47
C ASN A 229 -2.43 9.38 -8.37
N GLU A 230 -3.31 9.71 -9.32
CA GLU A 230 -4.18 10.89 -9.28
C GLU A 230 -5.56 10.58 -8.67
N ALA A 231 -5.78 9.36 -8.16
CA ALA A 231 -7.03 8.92 -7.54
C ALA A 231 -6.79 8.45 -6.11
N MET A 232 -6.43 9.37 -5.20
CA MET A 232 -6.09 9.01 -3.82
C MET A 232 -6.47 10.02 -2.75
N ALA A 233 -6.63 9.52 -1.53
CA ALA A 233 -6.85 10.30 -0.31
C ALA A 233 -6.24 9.58 0.89
N LEU A 234 -5.89 10.33 1.94
CA LEU A 234 -5.59 9.73 3.24
C LEU A 234 -6.89 9.57 4.03
N VAL A 235 -7.12 8.35 4.52
CA VAL A 235 -8.31 7.97 5.27
C VAL A 235 -7.89 7.68 6.72
N PRO A 236 -8.11 8.61 7.67
CA PRO A 236 -7.67 8.41 9.05
C PRO A 236 -8.32 7.17 9.66
N PHE A 237 -7.59 6.48 10.54
CA PHE A 237 -8.01 5.26 11.24
C PHE A 237 -7.99 4.00 10.37
N ALA A 238 -8.25 4.12 9.07
CA ALA A 238 -8.15 3.01 8.13
C ALA A 238 -6.70 2.57 7.89
N ASP A 239 -5.73 3.46 8.08
CA ASP A 239 -4.29 3.20 7.89
C ASP A 239 -3.67 2.25 8.93
N TYR A 240 -4.48 1.69 9.84
CA TYR A 240 -4.11 0.59 10.74
C TYR A 240 -4.40 -0.81 10.17
N PHE A 241 -5.27 -0.95 9.17
CA PHE A 241 -5.52 -2.26 8.57
C PHE A 241 -4.28 -2.71 7.80
N ASN A 242 -3.82 -3.93 8.04
CA ASN A 242 -2.73 -4.53 7.27
C ASN A 242 -3.26 -5.23 6.01
N HIS A 243 -2.35 -5.55 5.09
CA HIS A 243 -2.68 -6.16 3.81
C HIS A 243 -2.77 -7.68 3.85
N ILE A 244 -3.78 -8.24 3.18
CA ILE A 244 -3.76 -9.56 2.58
C ILE A 244 -4.49 -9.50 1.23
N ASP A 245 -4.09 -10.31 0.24
CA ASP A 245 -4.64 -10.26 -1.12
C ASP A 245 -6.15 -10.58 -1.13
N ASN A 246 -6.52 -11.72 -0.56
CA ASN A 246 -7.91 -12.17 -0.38
C ASN A 246 -8.46 -11.81 1.00
N ALA A 247 -8.55 -10.51 1.28
CA ALA A 247 -9.03 -10.03 2.56
C ALA A 247 -10.54 -10.21 2.75
N GLU A 248 -10.92 -10.59 3.96
CA GLU A 248 -12.30 -10.67 4.45
C GLU A 248 -12.87 -9.28 4.80
N CYS A 249 -12.61 -8.29 3.94
CA CYS A 249 -13.04 -6.90 4.12
C CYS A 249 -13.36 -6.24 2.77
N ASP A 250 -14.63 -5.86 2.59
CA ASP A 250 -15.06 -4.98 1.51
C ASP A 250 -14.85 -3.51 1.91
N VAL A 251 -14.35 -2.73 0.96
CA VAL A 251 -13.95 -1.33 1.17
C VAL A 251 -14.61 -0.50 0.09
N ASN A 252 -15.48 0.44 0.49
CA ASN A 252 -16.24 1.24 -0.45
C ASN A 252 -16.39 2.70 0.01
N PHE A 253 -16.33 3.62 -0.95
CA PHE A 253 -16.62 5.03 -0.74
C PHE A 253 -17.87 5.45 -1.52
N ASP A 254 -18.87 5.98 -0.81
CA ASP A 254 -20.17 6.33 -1.40
C ASP A 254 -20.33 7.83 -1.77
N GLY A 255 -19.26 8.61 -1.67
CA GLY A 255 -19.29 10.07 -1.83
C GLY A 255 -19.47 10.86 -0.53
N GLN A 256 -19.79 10.19 0.57
CA GLN A 256 -19.93 10.79 1.90
C GLN A 256 -19.09 10.07 2.95
N THR A 257 -18.99 8.75 2.87
CA THR A 257 -18.37 7.91 3.88
C THR A 257 -17.54 6.82 3.22
N TYR A 258 -16.36 6.58 3.79
CA TYR A 258 -15.47 5.47 3.47
C TYR A 258 -15.77 4.33 4.45
N THR A 259 -16.24 3.20 3.96
CA THR A 259 -16.82 2.11 4.77
C THR A 259 -15.99 0.84 4.62
N PHE A 260 -15.63 0.25 5.75
CA PHE A 260 -14.92 -1.02 5.87
C PHE A 260 -15.89 -2.04 6.46
N ARG A 261 -16.28 -3.02 5.66
CA ARG A 261 -17.29 -4.03 6.01
C ARG A 261 -16.65 -5.41 5.99
N ALA A 262 -16.89 -6.21 7.03
CA ALA A 262 -16.46 -7.59 7.05
C ALA A 262 -17.17 -8.38 5.94
N THR A 263 -16.42 -9.10 5.13
CA THR A 263 -16.94 -9.97 4.07
C THR A 263 -16.20 -11.29 4.08
N LYS A 264 -16.65 -12.29 3.33
CA LYS A 264 -15.85 -13.50 3.11
C LYS A 264 -15.58 -13.69 1.62
N VAL A 265 -14.29 -13.74 1.26
CA VAL A 265 -13.87 -14.09 -0.10
C VAL A 265 -13.88 -15.60 -0.24
N TYR A 266 -14.81 -16.13 -1.04
CA TYR A 266 -14.77 -17.53 -1.45
C TYR A 266 -13.60 -17.70 -2.44
N SER A 267 -12.53 -18.39 -2.04
CA SER A 267 -11.42 -18.69 -2.97
C SER A 267 -11.96 -19.48 -4.17
N GLN A 268 -11.67 -19.04 -5.40
CA GLN A 268 -12.17 -19.67 -6.63
C GLN A 268 -11.72 -21.14 -6.79
N SER A 269 -10.77 -21.61 -5.97
CA SER A 269 -10.30 -22.98 -5.87
C SER A 269 -11.25 -23.92 -5.11
N GLN A 270 -12.27 -23.42 -4.42
CA GLN A 270 -13.30 -24.27 -3.80
C GLN A 270 -14.34 -24.67 -4.83
N SER A 271 -14.09 -25.83 -5.44
CA SER A 271 -14.94 -26.59 -6.36
C SER A 271 -16.44 -26.27 -6.29
N LEU A 272 -17.06 -26.03 -7.45
CA LEU A 272 -18.51 -25.83 -7.66
C LEU A 272 -19.43 -26.89 -7.01
N LEU A 273 -18.88 -28.03 -6.56
CA LEU A 273 -19.60 -29.02 -5.75
C LEU A 273 -19.86 -28.55 -4.30
N LEU A 274 -19.09 -27.58 -3.78
CA LEU A 274 -19.33 -26.94 -2.49
C LEU A 274 -20.38 -25.81 -2.59
N PHE A 275 -20.50 -25.12 -3.73
CA PHE A 275 -21.47 -24.04 -3.92
C PHE A 275 -22.93 -24.46 -3.65
N TYR A 276 -23.30 -25.71 -3.96
CA TYR A 276 -24.64 -26.26 -3.70
C TYR A 276 -24.89 -26.72 -2.25
N LEU A 277 -23.85 -26.82 -1.41
CA LEU A 277 -23.96 -27.25 0.00
C LEU A 277 -23.76 -26.10 0.99
N TYR A 278 -23.27 -24.94 0.54
CA TYR A 278 -22.85 -23.83 1.42
C TYR A 278 -23.98 -22.87 1.82
N GLU A 279 -25.12 -22.87 1.14
CA GLU A 279 -26.32 -22.12 1.62
C GLU A 279 -26.85 -22.62 2.99
N LEU A 280 -26.31 -23.72 3.52
CA LEU A 280 -26.77 -24.35 4.77
C LEU A 280 -25.74 -24.34 5.91
N ILE A 281 -24.53 -23.80 5.69
CA ILE A 281 -23.50 -23.75 6.74
C ILE A 281 -23.34 -22.29 7.19
N PRO A 282 -23.71 -21.94 8.44
CA PRO A 282 -23.49 -20.59 8.94
C PRO A 282 -21.99 -20.27 8.91
N VAL A 283 -21.68 -19.11 8.33
CA VAL A 283 -20.30 -18.63 8.18
C VAL A 283 -19.72 -18.34 9.57
N PRO A 284 -18.53 -18.88 9.91
CA PRO A 284 -17.91 -18.55 11.18
C PRO A 284 -17.45 -17.09 11.16
N PRO A 285 -17.69 -16.33 12.24
CA PRO A 285 -17.28 -14.93 12.35
C PRO A 285 -15.75 -14.79 12.44
N VAL A 286 -15.25 -13.57 12.19
CA VAL A 286 -13.89 -13.20 12.62
C VAL A 286 -13.90 -13.26 14.14
N GLU A 287 -13.04 -14.10 14.71
CA GLU A 287 -13.07 -14.36 16.14
C GLU A 287 -12.47 -13.19 16.92
N LYS A 288 -13.01 -12.92 18.11
CA LYS A 288 -12.41 -11.96 19.03
C LYS A 288 -10.92 -12.27 19.24
N GLY A 289 -10.07 -11.27 18.99
CA GLY A 289 -8.62 -11.36 19.10
C GLY A 289 -7.93 -11.82 17.81
N GLU A 290 -8.65 -11.99 16.71
CA GLU A 290 -8.01 -12.11 15.40
C GLU A 290 -7.63 -10.74 14.85
N GLU A 291 -6.59 -10.69 14.03
CA GLU A 291 -6.27 -9.50 13.26
C GLU A 291 -7.19 -9.41 12.05
N VAL A 292 -7.68 -8.20 11.80
CA VAL A 292 -8.50 -7.87 10.66
C VAL A 292 -7.62 -7.24 9.59
N TYR A 293 -7.70 -7.78 8.38
CA TYR A 293 -6.95 -7.33 7.22
C TYR A 293 -7.87 -6.70 6.19
N MET A 294 -7.30 -5.91 5.29
CA MET A 294 -7.94 -5.46 4.06
C MET A 294 -7.04 -5.74 2.86
N SER A 295 -7.61 -5.72 1.66
CA SER A 295 -6.80 -5.74 0.44
C SER A 295 -6.42 -4.31 0.09
N TYR A 296 -5.12 -4.07 -0.16
CA TYR A 296 -4.65 -2.78 -0.68
C TYR A 296 -4.92 -2.66 -2.19
N GLY A 297 -5.47 -3.71 -2.78
CA GLY A 297 -5.62 -3.90 -4.22
C GLY A 297 -4.87 -5.15 -4.68
N PRO A 298 -5.17 -5.62 -5.91
CA PRO A 298 -4.51 -6.79 -6.49
C PRO A 298 -3.09 -6.43 -6.94
N HIS A 299 -2.16 -6.48 -5.98
CA HIS A 299 -0.78 -6.05 -6.15
C HIS A 299 0.20 -7.21 -5.95
N PRO A 300 1.15 -7.42 -6.88
CA PRO A 300 2.20 -8.41 -6.70
C PRO A 300 3.13 -7.99 -5.55
N ASN A 301 3.79 -8.97 -4.93
CA ASN A 301 4.66 -8.73 -3.79
C ASN A 301 5.77 -7.71 -4.10
N ASP A 302 6.33 -7.73 -5.32
CA ASP A 302 7.35 -6.75 -5.72
C ASP A 302 6.85 -5.31 -5.72
N PHE A 303 5.56 -5.09 -6.03
CA PHE A 303 4.93 -3.77 -5.96
C PHE A 303 4.73 -3.36 -4.51
N LEU A 304 4.14 -4.24 -3.69
CA LEU A 304 3.90 -4.00 -2.27
C LEU A 304 5.21 -3.69 -1.53
N PHE A 305 6.28 -4.41 -1.86
CA PHE A 305 7.61 -4.22 -1.28
C PHE A 305 8.23 -2.85 -1.58
N ILE A 306 7.93 -2.27 -2.74
CA ILE A 306 8.48 -0.97 -3.15
C ILE A 306 7.56 0.17 -2.69
N GLU A 307 6.25 0.01 -2.84
CA GLU A 307 5.29 1.11 -2.73
C GLU A 307 4.60 1.20 -1.37
N CYS A 308 4.57 0.11 -0.59
CA CYS A 308 3.91 0.06 0.70
C CYS A 308 4.91 -0.13 1.85
N ILE A 309 4.56 0.41 3.01
CA ILE A 309 5.24 0.06 4.26
C ILE A 309 4.24 -0.71 5.14
N LEU A 310 4.40 -2.02 5.25
CA LEU A 310 3.76 -2.73 6.35
C LEU A 310 4.51 -2.33 7.62
N ALA A 311 3.79 -2.01 8.70
CA ALA A 311 4.40 -1.57 9.94
C ALA A 311 5.25 -2.71 10.53
N ILE A 312 6.54 -2.80 10.22
CA ILE A 312 7.45 -3.71 10.93
C ILE A 312 8.14 -2.85 11.98
N LEU A 313 7.59 -2.81 13.20
CA LEU A 313 8.35 -2.28 14.33
C LEU A 313 9.11 -3.45 14.98
N PRO A 314 10.45 -3.45 14.96
CA PRO A 314 11.21 -4.41 15.74
C PRO A 314 10.98 -4.15 17.24
N SER A 315 10.76 -5.22 18.00
CA SER A 315 10.85 -5.12 19.47
C SER A 315 12.29 -4.75 19.86
N PRO A 316 12.52 -3.78 20.77
CA PRO A 316 13.85 -3.41 21.24
C PRO A 316 14.56 -4.55 22.00
N SER A 317 13.89 -5.67 22.29
CA SER A 317 14.47 -6.85 22.95
C SER A 317 14.81 -8.02 22.01
N ALA A 318 14.64 -7.88 20.69
CA ALA A 318 14.90 -8.97 19.74
C ALA A 318 16.40 -9.14 19.46
N SER A 319 16.88 -10.38 19.51
CA SER A 319 18.27 -10.70 19.18
C SER A 319 18.55 -10.43 17.69
N ASN A 320 19.81 -10.15 17.32
CA ASN A 320 20.18 -9.82 15.93
C ASN A 320 19.83 -10.93 14.91
N ALA A 321 19.66 -12.18 15.34
CA ALA A 321 19.20 -13.28 14.48
C ALA A 321 17.67 -13.28 14.30
N ASP A 322 16.91 -12.89 15.33
CA ASP A 322 15.45 -12.78 15.26
C ASP A 322 14.98 -11.57 14.43
N LYS A 323 15.82 -10.53 14.33
CA LYS A 323 15.59 -9.36 13.45
C LYS A 323 15.64 -9.72 11.95
N ILE A 324 16.32 -10.80 11.59
CA ILE A 324 16.51 -11.22 10.18
C ILE A 324 15.44 -12.25 9.77
N ILE A 325 14.92 -13.05 10.71
CA ILE A 325 14.06 -14.21 10.41
C ILE A 325 12.56 -13.90 10.57
N LYS A 326 12.16 -12.79 11.20
CA LYS A 326 10.76 -12.32 11.26
C LYS A 326 10.51 -11.07 10.43
N LYS A 327 11.27 -10.93 9.34
CA LYS A 327 11.17 -9.81 8.37
C LYS A 327 10.22 -10.15 7.20
N ASP A 328 9.39 -11.17 7.35
CA ASP A 328 8.49 -11.71 6.31
C ASP A 328 7.18 -10.91 6.16
N GLY A 329 7.07 -9.74 6.79
CA GLY A 329 5.92 -8.83 6.60
C GLY A 329 5.87 -8.15 5.23
N PHE A 330 6.84 -8.40 4.35
CA PHE A 330 6.91 -7.81 3.01
C PHE A 330 6.44 -8.71 1.89
N PHE A 331 6.34 -10.02 2.14
CA PHE A 331 6.01 -11.02 1.13
C PHE A 331 4.93 -11.92 1.66
N LEU A 332 3.75 -11.86 1.05
CA LEU A 332 2.73 -12.87 1.29
C LEU A 332 3.25 -14.20 0.75
N GLU A 333 3.27 -15.26 1.58
CA GLU A 333 3.68 -16.61 1.15
C GLU A 333 2.81 -17.12 0.00
N GLU A 334 1.52 -16.76 0.02
CA GLU A 334 0.56 -16.97 -1.05
C GLU A 334 -0.04 -15.62 -1.44
N ASN A 335 0.23 -15.16 -2.67
CA ASN A 335 -0.33 -13.96 -3.28
C ASN A 335 -0.91 -14.34 -4.65
N GLU A 336 -2.22 -14.22 -4.85
CA GLU A 336 -2.83 -14.53 -6.16
C GLU A 336 -2.43 -13.49 -7.20
N SER A 337 -2.14 -12.26 -6.76
CA SER A 337 -1.63 -11.19 -7.63
C SER A 337 -0.19 -11.39 -8.15
N ASP A 338 0.55 -12.38 -7.61
CA ASP A 338 1.83 -12.83 -8.20
C ASP A 338 1.63 -13.81 -9.36
N ALA A 339 0.42 -14.34 -9.56
CA ALA A 339 0.14 -15.27 -10.64
C ALA A 339 0.12 -14.55 -11.99
N LEU A 340 0.96 -15.01 -12.92
CA LEU A 340 0.91 -14.59 -14.32
C LEU A 340 0.12 -15.63 -15.12
N TYR A 341 -1.03 -15.24 -15.65
CA TYR A 341 -1.75 -16.06 -16.60
C TYR A 341 -1.24 -15.74 -18.01
N LEU A 342 -0.81 -16.77 -18.75
CA LEU A 342 -0.35 -16.60 -20.13
C LEU A 342 -1.45 -15.97 -21.01
N ASP A 343 -2.71 -16.21 -20.65
CA ASP A 343 -3.89 -15.65 -21.28
C ASP A 343 -3.96 -14.12 -21.13
N ASP A 344 -3.47 -13.54 -20.04
CA ASP A 344 -3.38 -12.07 -19.89
C ASP A 344 -2.35 -11.46 -20.87
N ILE A 345 -1.35 -12.24 -21.27
CA ILE A 345 -0.31 -11.85 -22.21
C ILE A 345 -0.79 -12.05 -23.66
N ILE A 346 -1.48 -13.16 -23.93
CA ILE A 346 -1.93 -13.55 -25.27
C ILE A 346 -3.21 -12.80 -25.66
N PHE A 347 -4.15 -12.64 -24.73
CA PHE A 347 -5.47 -12.03 -24.95
C PHE A 347 -5.54 -10.59 -24.44
N LYS A 348 -4.42 -9.85 -24.48
CA LYS A 348 -4.34 -8.44 -24.06
C LYS A 348 -5.36 -7.52 -24.76
N ASP A 349 -5.76 -7.88 -25.97
CA ASP A 349 -6.68 -7.10 -26.81
C ASP A 349 -8.16 -7.50 -26.61
N PHE A 350 -8.44 -8.47 -25.73
CA PHE A 350 -9.79 -8.92 -25.44
C PHE A 350 -10.47 -7.94 -24.48
N THR A 351 -11.73 -7.64 -24.75
CA THR A 351 -12.62 -6.86 -23.90
C THR A 351 -12.97 -7.62 -22.62
N ALA A 352 -13.43 -6.90 -21.59
CA ALA A 352 -13.86 -7.52 -20.33
C ALA A 352 -14.94 -8.59 -20.54
N ALA A 353 -15.90 -8.35 -21.44
CA ALA A 353 -16.96 -9.30 -21.77
C ALA A 353 -16.42 -10.58 -22.44
N GLU A 354 -15.45 -10.46 -23.34
CA GLU A 354 -14.81 -11.63 -23.99
C GLU A 354 -13.99 -12.44 -22.98
N LYS A 355 -13.34 -11.78 -22.01
CA LYS A 355 -12.64 -12.47 -20.92
C LYS A 355 -13.61 -13.18 -19.99
N GLU A 356 -14.74 -12.56 -19.64
CA GLU A 356 -15.81 -13.20 -18.87
C GLU A 356 -16.39 -14.42 -19.58
N GLU A 357 -16.59 -14.35 -20.91
CA GLU A 357 -17.05 -15.48 -21.72
C GLU A 357 -16.02 -16.63 -21.72
N LEU A 358 -14.72 -16.31 -21.86
CA LEU A 358 -13.66 -17.32 -21.75
C LEU A 358 -13.60 -17.96 -20.36
N ILE A 359 -13.83 -17.19 -19.29
CA ILE A 359 -13.90 -17.72 -17.91
C ILE A 359 -15.12 -18.64 -17.77
N PHE A 360 -16.28 -18.21 -18.26
CA PHE A 360 -17.53 -18.98 -18.23
C PHE A 360 -17.39 -20.33 -18.96
N GLU A 361 -16.78 -20.32 -20.14
CA GLU A 361 -16.52 -21.49 -20.96
C GLU A 361 -15.28 -22.30 -20.51
N ARG A 362 -14.60 -21.88 -19.43
CA ARG A 362 -13.38 -22.49 -18.87
C ARG A 362 -12.20 -22.55 -19.84
N TYR A 363 -12.12 -21.61 -20.78
CA TYR A 363 -10.96 -21.45 -21.66
C TYR A 363 -9.94 -20.43 -21.14
N TYR A 364 -10.29 -19.65 -20.11
CA TYR A 364 -9.38 -18.74 -19.41
C TYR A 364 -8.63 -19.45 -18.27
N GLY A 365 -7.33 -19.20 -18.14
CA GLY A 365 -6.45 -19.72 -17.08
C GLY A 365 -5.89 -21.13 -17.32
N TYR A 366 -6.04 -21.71 -18.52
CA TYR A 366 -5.69 -23.12 -18.77
C TYR A 366 -4.21 -23.41 -19.03
N VAL A 367 -3.37 -22.37 -19.10
CA VAL A 367 -1.93 -22.55 -19.39
C VAL A 367 -1.08 -22.34 -18.14
N LEU A 368 -0.90 -23.46 -17.42
CA LEU A 368 0.30 -23.85 -16.68
C LEU A 368 0.73 -22.97 -15.48
N ARG A 369 0.32 -23.41 -14.28
CA ARG A 369 1.00 -23.19 -12.99
C ARG A 369 2.44 -23.74 -13.08
N ILE A 370 3.39 -22.98 -13.65
CA ILE A 370 4.81 -23.31 -13.62
C ILE A 370 5.43 -22.41 -12.54
N TYR A 371 6.02 -23.05 -11.53
CA TYR A 371 6.69 -22.50 -10.35
C TYR A 371 5.84 -22.25 -9.09
N SER A 372 5.16 -23.29 -8.61
CA SER A 372 4.96 -23.47 -7.17
C SER A 372 5.45 -24.87 -6.78
N HIS A 373 6.78 -25.06 -6.70
CA HIS A 373 7.47 -26.11 -5.93
C HIS A 373 8.96 -26.12 -6.32
N ALA A 374 9.73 -25.23 -5.71
CA ALA A 374 11.15 -25.49 -5.45
C ALA A 374 11.36 -25.32 -3.95
N SER A 375 10.88 -26.31 -3.18
CA SER A 375 11.39 -26.57 -1.84
C SER A 375 12.89 -26.77 -1.97
N VAL A 376 13.68 -25.76 -1.63
CA VAL A 376 15.11 -25.95 -1.38
C VAL A 376 15.19 -26.73 -0.06
N SER A 377 15.15 -28.05 -0.20
CA SER A 377 15.68 -28.98 0.79
C SER A 377 17.15 -28.60 1.00
N LYS A 378 17.42 -27.77 2.01
CA LYS A 378 18.73 -27.71 2.65
C LYS A 378 18.93 -29.02 3.40
N LYS A 379 19.43 -30.03 2.67
CA LYS A 379 20.36 -31.00 3.24
C LYS A 379 21.76 -30.48 2.99
N LEU A 380 22.33 -29.86 4.00
CA LEU A 380 23.67 -30.16 4.55
C LEU A 380 23.78 -29.53 5.93
#